data_AF-A0A938KID5-F1
#
_entry.id   AF-A0A938KID5-F1
#
_cell.length_a   1.000
_cell.length_b   1.000
_cell.length_c   1.000
_cell.angle_alpha   90.00
_cell.angle_beta   90.00
_cell.angle_gamma   90.00
#
_symmetry.space_group_name_H-M   'P 1'
#
loop_
_entity.id
_entity.type
_entity.pdbx_description
1 polymer ?
#
loop_
_entity_poly.entity_id
_entity_poly.type
_entity_poly.pdbx_seq_one_letter_code
_entity_poly.pdbx_strand_id
1 'polypeptide(L)'
;MPDGVGALKAFPGSSSPGEPNYLILPGIVINEVLARPHPAQDPFVEFLNLLTVAQDVSRWWLSDDVFQLKKFQLPAGSVMGPGNYLVVRGADFGGPDALVPFMLDPVDNPRLFLSEADASGELTGRRTFMPLQSSDPGHSIGPVQTTSGLDRVALISSTPGQANTGPLVGPVIISEIQYDPRHGSGEANGLEFIEIQNVSLGAVSLHDENIPTNVWRLRDAVGFEFPVLTKLAPGERILVLPFDPSNTNLLDHFRSNYSFPSEVRLFGPWQGSLANEGEPVELVKPDPGLLPPGRFRSRLPEIVIDRVRYDDAAPWPNVRPTSPGSLQRISATAYGNEAGSWLLLAPSPGRVSSPNSLPSISLTGVNDGMRVRLGTAVVLEAQASDSDGEVRRIDFLSNDGQLGSVAAPPYRWEWVPTSSGAHAISAQVVDDRLTPATSPTLNVVVLPLLTLQLQPTNGYVRIGSNTTLSVSAISPDPLRYQWRKERVDVPGATNAQLQILRAAGADIGSYDVVVSDSLASATSAVVRVEFLVDPAIVIQPMSQGVLAGGSVTFSVEVTNTANLPLSYRWRRGGTAISGGSFLLNSHRSFFTVTNLNPQLNNYSVMISNIARPGGVTSSN
;
A
#
# COMPACT_ATOMS: atom_id res chain seq x y z
N MET A 1 26.74 40.87 -14.59
CA MET A 1 28.19 40.68 -14.36
C MET A 1 28.86 42.05 -14.39
N PRO A 2 29.93 42.35 -13.63
CA PRO A 2 31.01 41.38 -13.28
C PRO A 2 31.67 41.57 -11.89
N ASP A 3 32.18 40.47 -11.31
CA ASP A 3 33.30 40.48 -10.36
C ASP A 3 34.66 40.37 -11.08
N GLY A 4 34.69 40.58 -12.40
CA GLY A 4 35.91 40.66 -13.20
C GLY A 4 36.60 39.32 -13.45
N VAL A 5 35.99 38.19 -13.06
CA VAL A 5 36.55 36.86 -13.27
C VAL A 5 35.92 36.20 -14.49
N GLY A 6 36.73 35.57 -15.34
CA GLY A 6 36.32 35.00 -16.64
C GLY A 6 35.39 33.77 -16.59
N ALA A 7 34.70 33.52 -15.48
CA ALA A 7 33.79 32.39 -15.30
C ALA A 7 32.35 32.87 -15.10
N LEU A 8 31.43 32.42 -15.98
CA LEU A 8 29.99 32.59 -15.81
C LEU A 8 29.54 31.89 -14.51
N LYS A 9 29.20 32.65 -13.48
CA LYS A 9 28.63 32.12 -12.22
C LYS A 9 27.11 32.10 -12.32
N ALA A 10 26.52 30.90 -12.25
CA ALA A 10 25.07 30.73 -12.19
C ALA A 10 24.56 31.03 -10.77
N PHE A 11 23.40 31.68 -10.67
CA PHE A 11 22.72 32.00 -9.41
C PHE A 11 21.38 31.25 -9.31
N PRO A 12 21.40 29.90 -9.19
CA PRO A 12 20.18 29.13 -9.05
C PRO A 12 19.49 29.51 -7.73
N GLY A 13 18.27 30.06 -7.83
CA GLY A 13 17.42 30.38 -6.68
C GLY A 13 17.35 31.85 -6.25
N SER A 14 18.03 32.80 -6.91
CA SER A 14 17.97 34.24 -6.56
C SER A 14 17.22 35.10 -7.60
N SER A 15 16.28 34.52 -8.36
CA SER A 15 15.62 35.20 -9.48
C SER A 15 14.56 36.20 -9.01
N SER A 16 14.97 37.41 -8.61
CA SER A 16 14.07 38.55 -8.47
C SER A 16 14.54 39.74 -9.33
N PRO A 17 13.71 40.25 -10.24
CA PRO A 17 13.96 41.53 -10.89
C PRO A 17 14.01 42.63 -9.82
N GLY A 18 15.16 43.31 -9.70
CA GLY A 18 15.32 44.48 -8.81
C GLY A 18 16.19 44.28 -7.57
N GLU A 19 16.65 43.05 -7.27
CA GLU A 19 17.58 42.80 -6.14
C GLU A 19 18.93 42.24 -6.61
N PRO A 20 20.02 42.43 -5.83
CA PRO A 20 21.31 41.84 -6.15
C PRO A 20 21.28 40.30 -6.08
N ASN A 21 21.71 39.63 -7.16
CA ASN A 21 21.92 38.18 -7.18
C ASN A 21 22.91 37.72 -6.11
N TYR A 22 22.73 36.49 -5.61
CA TYR A 22 23.58 35.92 -4.58
C TYR A 22 23.63 34.39 -4.63
N LEU A 23 24.65 33.82 -3.98
CA LEU A 23 24.79 32.37 -3.84
C LEU A 23 24.15 31.90 -2.54
N ILE A 24 23.50 30.75 -2.54
CA ILE A 24 22.90 30.19 -1.32
C ILE A 24 24.02 29.83 -0.33
N LEU A 25 23.87 30.25 0.93
CA LEU A 25 24.76 29.89 2.02
C LEU A 25 24.52 28.41 2.42
N PRO A 26 25.53 27.53 2.33
CA PRO A 26 25.35 26.13 2.67
C PRO A 26 25.36 25.91 4.18
N GLY A 27 24.31 25.27 4.70
CA GLY A 27 24.28 24.62 6.01
C GLY A 27 24.23 25.51 7.25
N ILE A 28 24.63 26.78 7.20
CA ILE A 28 24.34 27.74 8.27
C ILE A 28 23.03 28.46 7.97
N VAL A 29 22.08 28.37 8.90
CA VAL A 29 20.74 28.93 8.74
C VAL A 29 20.39 29.89 9.86
N ILE A 30 19.55 30.88 9.57
CA ILE A 30 18.85 31.66 10.60
C ILE A 30 17.78 30.75 11.20
N ASN A 31 17.99 30.35 12.45
CA ASN A 31 17.19 29.36 13.16
C ASN A 31 16.07 30.00 13.97
N GLU A 32 16.32 31.06 14.71
CA GLU A 32 15.30 31.63 15.58
C GLU A 32 15.51 33.15 15.71
N VAL A 33 14.43 33.92 15.62
CA VAL A 33 14.49 35.38 15.72
C VAL A 33 13.41 35.88 16.68
N LEU A 34 13.83 36.52 17.77
CA LEU A 34 12.95 37.28 18.64
C LEU A 34 13.11 38.77 18.31
N ALA A 35 12.25 39.27 17.42
CA ALA A 35 12.22 40.69 17.07
C ALA A 35 11.49 41.52 18.15
N ARG A 36 10.51 40.93 18.83
CA ARG A 36 9.66 41.62 19.80
C ARG A 36 9.71 40.96 21.19
N PRO A 37 10.69 41.32 22.02
CA PRO A 37 10.79 40.77 23.37
C PRO A 37 9.69 41.34 24.29
N HIS A 38 9.30 40.58 25.31
CA HIS A 38 8.61 41.15 26.49
C HIS A 38 9.64 42.00 27.31
N PRO A 39 9.24 43.00 28.10
CA PRO A 39 10.16 43.85 28.90
C PRO A 39 11.27 43.17 29.73
N ALA A 40 11.20 41.86 29.96
CA ALA A 40 12.21 41.09 30.71
C ALA A 40 13.10 40.21 29.81
N GLN A 41 13.00 40.36 28.48
CA GLN A 41 13.74 39.59 27.48
C GLN A 41 14.58 40.52 26.61
N ASP A 42 15.70 40.00 26.13
CA ASP A 42 16.50 40.65 25.09
C ASP A 42 16.10 40.11 23.72
N PRO A 43 15.97 40.97 22.69
CA PRO A 43 15.82 40.49 21.32
C PRO A 43 17.04 39.66 20.94
N PHE A 44 16.88 38.73 20.01
CA PHE A 44 18.02 37.92 19.56
C PHE A 44 17.81 37.37 18.15
N VAL A 45 18.94 37.00 17.55
CA VAL A 45 19.03 36.20 16.33
C VAL A 45 19.87 34.98 16.66
N GLU A 46 19.35 33.81 16.33
CA GLU A 46 20.04 32.55 16.48
C GLU A 46 20.34 31.92 15.12
N PHE A 47 21.53 31.34 15.02
CA PHE A 47 21.95 30.53 13.88
C PHE A 47 22.16 29.08 14.29
N LEU A 48 21.92 28.15 13.35
CA LEU A 48 22.18 26.72 13.51
C LEU A 48 23.12 26.22 12.42
N ASN A 49 24.08 25.39 12.80
CA ASN A 49 24.95 24.69 11.85
C ASN A 49 24.39 23.30 11.50
N LEU A 50 23.85 23.16 10.29
CA LEU A 50 23.36 21.90 9.72
C LEU A 50 24.45 21.08 9.01
N LEU A 51 25.69 21.58 8.94
CA LEU A 51 26.81 20.85 8.35
C LEU A 51 27.30 19.76 9.30
N THR A 52 27.99 18.76 8.73
CA THR A 52 28.69 17.71 9.48
C THR A 52 30.08 18.13 9.95
N VAL A 53 30.48 19.37 9.66
CA VAL A 53 31.78 19.95 10.04
C VAL A 53 31.59 21.26 10.80
N ALA A 54 32.58 21.60 11.61
CA ALA A 54 32.62 22.89 12.28
C ALA A 54 32.81 24.02 11.26
N GLN A 55 32.12 25.13 11.47
CA GLN A 55 32.20 26.32 10.61
C GLN A 55 32.64 27.52 11.43
N ASP A 56 33.75 28.14 11.03
CA ASP A 56 34.14 29.46 11.54
C ASP A 56 33.26 30.52 10.87
N VAL A 57 32.46 31.22 11.68
CA VAL A 57 31.57 32.31 11.25
C VAL A 57 32.00 33.67 11.79
N SER A 58 33.15 33.77 12.46
CA SER A 58 33.65 34.96 13.15
C SER A 58 33.80 36.23 12.30
N ARG A 59 33.74 36.10 10.97
CA ARG A 59 33.91 37.22 10.03
C ARG A 59 32.64 37.53 9.24
N TRP A 60 31.61 36.74 9.42
CA TRP A 60 30.35 36.86 8.68
C TRP A 60 29.54 38.04 9.19
N TRP A 61 28.63 38.51 8.36
CA TRP A 61 27.92 39.76 8.59
C TRP A 61 26.42 39.54 8.68
N LEU A 62 25.83 40.12 9.72
CA LEU A 62 24.40 40.25 9.91
C LEU A 62 23.95 41.65 9.48
N SER A 63 22.84 41.73 8.75
CA SER A 63 22.25 42.98 8.30
C SER A 63 20.74 42.84 8.03
N ASP A 64 19.99 43.91 8.20
CA ASP A 64 18.59 44.06 7.80
C ASP A 64 18.42 44.77 6.44
N ASP A 65 19.53 45.11 5.76
CA ASP A 65 19.55 45.86 4.51
C ASP A 65 20.39 45.14 3.45
N VAL A 66 19.73 44.74 2.35
CA VAL A 66 20.36 44.03 1.23
C VAL A 66 21.39 44.89 0.48
N PHE A 67 21.28 46.22 0.55
CA PHE A 67 22.20 47.18 -0.05
C PHE A 67 23.34 47.57 0.90
N GLN A 68 23.24 47.23 2.18
CA GLN A 68 24.27 47.46 3.20
C GLN A 68 24.51 46.20 4.03
N LEU A 69 25.15 45.18 3.43
CA LEU A 69 25.30 43.86 4.07
C LEU A 69 26.30 43.82 5.25
N LYS A 70 27.23 44.77 5.34
CA LYS A 70 28.24 44.83 6.42
C LYS A 70 27.77 45.77 7.55
N LYS A 71 26.78 45.35 8.36
CA LYS A 71 26.30 46.14 9.52
C LYS A 71 26.84 45.65 10.87
N PHE A 72 26.70 44.37 11.16
CA PHE A 72 27.24 43.75 12.37
C PHE A 72 28.06 42.52 12.00
N GLN A 73 29.34 42.52 12.36
CA GLN A 73 30.20 41.34 12.19
C GLN A 73 30.00 40.41 13.38
N LEU A 74 29.84 39.12 13.13
CA LEU A 74 29.76 38.13 14.22
C LEU A 74 31.04 38.14 15.07
N PRO A 75 30.97 37.84 16.38
CA PRO A 75 32.12 37.95 17.28
C PRO A 75 33.34 37.11 16.86
N ALA A 76 34.54 37.60 17.19
CA ALA A 76 35.76 36.85 16.98
C ALA A 76 35.76 35.52 17.76
N GLY A 77 36.12 34.42 17.10
CA GLY A 77 36.15 33.08 17.70
C GLY A 77 34.83 32.32 17.67
N SER A 78 33.80 32.84 16.99
CA SER A 78 32.54 32.14 16.73
C SER A 78 32.75 30.95 15.77
N VAL A 79 33.18 29.81 16.32
CA VAL A 79 33.27 28.53 15.61
C VAL A 79 32.08 27.64 16.02
N MET A 80 31.18 27.37 15.07
CA MET A 80 30.00 26.56 15.29
C MET A 80 30.28 25.10 14.93
N GLY A 81 30.29 24.20 15.92
CA GLY A 81 30.32 22.75 15.67
C GLY A 81 29.07 22.23 14.95
N PRO A 82 29.08 21.00 14.41
CA PRO A 82 27.89 20.37 13.82
C PRO A 82 26.72 20.34 14.81
N GLY A 83 25.55 20.83 14.41
CA GLY A 83 24.35 20.90 15.25
C GLY A 83 24.38 21.96 16.36
N ASN A 84 25.45 22.75 16.49
CA ASN A 84 25.53 23.79 17.50
C ASN A 84 24.81 25.08 17.07
N TYR A 85 24.38 25.83 18.09
CA TYR A 85 23.73 27.12 17.97
C TYR A 85 24.71 28.27 18.23
N LEU A 86 24.45 29.41 17.61
CA LEU A 86 25.09 30.70 17.94
C LEU A 86 23.99 31.74 18.14
N VAL A 87 23.94 32.34 19.32
CA VAL A 87 22.96 33.38 19.67
C VAL A 87 23.64 34.74 19.71
N VAL A 88 23.10 35.70 18.96
CA VAL A 88 23.49 37.11 18.98
C VAL A 88 22.37 37.90 19.63
N ARG A 89 22.69 38.71 20.64
CA ARG A 89 21.69 39.48 21.41
C ARG A 89 21.50 40.86 20.79
N GLY A 90 20.32 41.44 21.04
CA GLY A 90 19.94 42.76 20.55
C GLY A 90 20.85 43.89 21.00
N ALA A 91 21.39 43.79 22.20
CA ALA A 91 22.37 44.73 22.72
C ALA A 91 23.65 44.79 21.86
N ASP A 92 23.99 43.70 21.16
CA ASP A 92 25.24 43.59 20.40
C ASP A 92 25.14 44.32 19.06
N PHE A 93 24.06 44.13 18.29
CA PHE A 93 23.90 44.77 16.98
C PHE A 93 23.31 46.19 17.01
N GLY A 94 22.80 46.63 18.17
CA GLY A 94 22.49 48.04 18.44
C GLY A 94 23.58 48.78 19.23
N GLY A 95 24.64 48.07 19.65
CA GLY A 95 25.69 48.55 20.54
C GLY A 95 26.89 49.19 19.84
N PRO A 96 27.90 49.62 20.61
CA PRO A 96 29.11 50.28 20.08
C PRO A 96 29.95 49.38 19.17
N ASP A 97 29.74 48.06 19.22
CA ASP A 97 30.48 47.07 18.44
C ASP A 97 29.87 46.83 17.04
N ALA A 98 28.69 47.40 16.74
CA ALA A 98 28.11 47.38 15.40
C ALA A 98 28.76 48.43 14.50
N LEU A 99 29.19 48.04 13.29
CA LEU A 99 29.70 48.98 12.30
C LEU A 99 28.61 49.96 11.85
N VAL A 100 27.39 49.45 11.71
CA VAL A 100 26.18 50.23 11.46
C VAL A 100 25.08 49.65 12.34
N PRO A 101 24.63 50.37 13.39
CA PRO A 101 23.56 49.89 14.25
C PRO A 101 22.28 49.63 13.45
N PHE A 102 21.57 48.55 13.80
CA PHE A 102 20.23 48.27 13.27
C PHE A 102 19.33 47.68 14.35
N MET A 103 18.04 47.55 14.06
CA MET A 103 17.07 46.92 14.95
C MET A 103 16.28 45.87 14.17
N LEU A 104 15.79 44.84 14.86
CA LEU A 104 14.91 43.85 14.24
C LEU A 104 13.52 44.47 14.07
N ASP A 105 13.29 45.04 12.89
CA ASP A 105 12.04 45.73 12.57
C ASP A 105 11.26 44.93 11.50
N PRO A 106 10.22 44.16 11.87
CA PRO A 106 9.41 43.41 10.92
C PRO A 106 8.55 44.31 10.02
N VAL A 107 8.53 45.63 10.24
CA VAL A 107 7.66 46.59 9.56
C VAL A 107 8.41 47.34 8.47
N ASP A 108 9.50 48.04 8.82
CA ASP A 108 10.25 48.86 7.86
C ASP A 108 11.35 48.09 7.14
N ASN A 109 11.99 47.13 7.83
CA ASN A 109 13.08 46.34 7.30
C ASN A 109 12.78 44.84 7.44
N PRO A 110 11.81 44.30 6.67
CA PRO A 110 11.17 43.02 6.95
C PRO A 110 12.05 41.80 6.59
N ARG A 111 13.37 41.95 6.50
CA ARG A 111 14.29 40.87 6.15
C ARG A 111 15.58 40.98 6.95
N LEU A 112 16.09 39.83 7.36
CA LEU A 112 17.38 39.67 8.02
C LEU A 112 18.28 38.79 7.15
N PHE A 113 19.52 39.23 6.95
CA PHE A 113 20.51 38.59 6.08
C PHE A 113 21.72 38.16 6.89
N LEU A 114 22.18 36.93 6.66
CA LEU A 114 23.50 36.46 7.08
C LEU A 114 24.36 36.27 5.83
N SER A 115 25.47 37.01 5.74
CA SER A 115 26.38 37.00 4.60
C SER A 115 27.75 36.43 4.98
N GLU A 116 28.23 35.46 4.19
CA GLU A 116 29.56 34.86 4.37
C GLU A 116 30.66 35.83 3.93
N ALA A 117 31.73 35.88 4.73
CA ALA A 117 32.97 36.55 4.38
C ALA A 117 34.15 35.57 4.42
N ASP A 118 35.13 35.80 3.56
CA ASP A 118 36.36 35.01 3.49
C ASP A 118 37.38 35.40 4.56
N ALA A 119 38.57 34.79 4.49
CA ALA A 119 39.64 35.05 5.45
C ALA A 119 40.16 36.50 5.42
N SER A 120 40.00 37.22 4.31
CA SER A 120 40.31 38.66 4.22
C SER A 120 39.18 39.56 4.74
N GLY A 121 38.01 39.00 5.08
CA GLY A 121 36.83 39.77 5.48
C GLY A 121 36.03 40.31 4.29
N GLU A 122 36.28 39.80 3.08
CA GLU A 122 35.52 40.14 1.89
C GLU A 122 34.33 39.21 1.69
N LEU A 123 33.20 39.76 1.25
CA LEU A 123 31.98 38.99 1.07
C LEU A 123 32.14 38.01 -0.09
N THR A 124 31.87 36.73 0.14
CA THR A 124 32.00 35.68 -0.88
C THR A 124 30.86 35.69 -1.91
N GLY A 125 29.82 36.47 -1.61
CA GLY A 125 28.55 36.48 -2.32
C GLY A 125 27.56 35.43 -1.83
N ARG A 126 27.94 34.54 -0.88
CA ARG A 126 27.01 33.60 -0.25
C ARG A 126 26.20 34.25 0.86
N ARG A 127 24.89 33.99 0.91
CA ARG A 127 24.01 34.47 1.98
C ARG A 127 22.78 33.57 2.19
N THR A 128 22.22 33.66 3.38
CA THR A 128 20.84 33.23 3.68
C THR A 128 20.06 34.42 4.20
N PHE A 129 18.74 34.39 4.06
CA PHE A 129 17.87 35.41 4.62
C PHE A 129 16.65 34.80 5.29
N MET A 130 16.03 35.59 6.17
CA MET A 130 14.77 35.27 6.82
C MET A 130 13.86 36.51 6.77
N PRO A 131 12.63 36.39 6.28
CA PRO A 131 11.62 37.43 6.49
C PRO A 131 11.38 37.63 7.98
N LEU A 132 11.44 38.88 8.44
CA LEU A 132 11.01 39.25 9.77
C LEU A 132 9.48 39.34 9.75
N GLN A 133 8.84 38.65 10.69
CA GLN A 133 7.39 38.66 10.87
C GLN A 133 7.06 39.25 12.24
N SER A 134 5.92 39.94 12.34
CA SER A 134 5.39 40.36 13.63
C SER A 134 4.90 39.14 14.41
N SER A 135 5.18 39.14 15.70
CA SER A 135 4.70 38.15 16.66
C SER A 135 4.18 38.83 17.93
N ASP A 136 3.45 38.07 18.73
CA ASP A 136 3.15 38.49 20.10
C ASP A 136 4.44 38.68 20.92
N PRO A 137 4.48 39.68 21.84
CA PRO A 137 5.66 39.90 22.66
C PRO A 137 6.15 38.63 23.35
N GLY A 138 7.42 38.30 23.15
CA GLY A 138 8.11 37.15 23.73
C GLY A 138 8.02 35.84 22.95
N HIS A 139 7.27 35.81 21.86
CA HIS A 139 7.27 34.69 20.91
C HIS A 139 8.25 34.98 19.77
N SER A 140 9.27 34.13 19.65
CA SER A 140 10.20 34.16 18.52
C SER A 140 9.58 33.52 17.28
N ILE A 141 10.12 33.84 16.11
CA ILE A 141 9.82 33.17 14.86
C ILE A 141 10.94 32.17 14.57
N GLY A 142 10.58 30.93 14.22
CA GLY A 142 11.53 29.90 13.81
C GLY A 142 10.94 28.96 12.76
N PRO A 143 11.78 28.15 12.09
CA PRO A 143 11.34 27.12 11.20
C PRO A 143 10.72 25.94 11.98
N VAL A 144 9.60 25.45 11.45
CA VAL A 144 8.92 24.22 11.82
C VAL A 144 8.84 23.36 10.57
N GLN A 145 9.28 22.10 10.67
CA GLN A 145 9.15 21.15 9.57
C GLN A 145 7.71 20.67 9.47
N THR A 146 7.12 20.79 8.29
CA THR A 146 5.82 20.22 7.92
C THR A 146 5.99 19.16 6.83
N THR A 147 4.93 18.40 6.57
CA THR A 147 4.86 17.47 5.42
C THR A 147 5.00 18.17 4.07
N SER A 148 4.67 19.47 3.99
CA SER A 148 4.76 20.28 2.77
C SER A 148 6.05 21.08 2.65
N GLY A 149 6.96 21.00 3.64
CA GLY A 149 8.23 21.71 3.64
C GLY A 149 8.49 22.45 4.95
N LEU A 150 9.40 23.41 4.93
CA LEU A 150 9.73 24.23 6.10
C LEU A 150 8.78 25.43 6.15
N ASP A 151 8.04 25.62 7.24
CA ASP A 151 7.29 26.85 7.49
C ASP A 151 7.96 27.68 8.60
N ARG A 152 7.90 29.00 8.52
CA ARG A 152 8.42 29.91 9.54
C ARG A 152 7.28 30.60 10.25
N VAL A 153 7.18 30.34 11.55
CA VAL A 153 6.05 30.75 12.39
C VAL A 153 6.47 31.12 13.80
N ALA A 154 5.56 31.77 14.52
CA ALA A 154 5.70 31.98 15.94
C ALA A 154 5.81 30.64 16.66
N LEU A 155 6.80 30.53 17.55
CA LEU A 155 7.04 29.37 18.38
C LEU A 155 6.28 29.46 19.70
N ILE A 156 5.96 28.31 20.31
CA ILE A 156 5.31 28.25 21.62
C ILE A 156 6.10 29.04 22.68
N SER A 157 7.43 28.95 22.64
CA SER A 157 8.32 29.72 23.49
C SER A 157 9.68 29.91 22.83
N SER A 158 10.34 31.03 23.16
CA SER A 158 11.70 31.31 22.69
C SER A 158 12.73 30.32 23.27
N THR A 159 13.65 29.81 22.45
CA THR A 159 14.58 28.71 22.77
C THR A 159 16.07 29.00 22.46
N PRO A 160 16.63 30.15 22.87
CA PRO A 160 18.02 30.49 22.56
C PRO A 160 19.00 29.45 23.13
N GLY A 161 19.82 28.88 22.26
CA GLY A 161 20.81 27.85 22.48
C GLY A 161 20.25 26.43 22.51
N GLN A 162 19.00 26.22 22.14
CA GLN A 162 18.27 24.95 22.25
C GLN A 162 17.48 24.64 20.98
N ALA A 163 16.94 23.43 20.89
CA ALA A 163 16.03 23.09 19.80
C ALA A 163 14.72 23.89 19.88
N ASN A 164 14.24 24.35 18.71
CA ASN A 164 13.00 25.09 18.60
C ASN A 164 11.81 24.32 19.19
N THR A 165 10.93 25.05 19.86
CA THR A 165 9.60 24.51 20.18
C THR A 165 8.72 24.41 18.93
N GLY A 166 7.58 23.74 19.08
CA GLY A 166 6.58 23.65 18.02
C GLY A 166 5.90 25.00 17.71
N PRO A 167 5.03 25.01 16.69
CA PRO A 167 4.30 26.20 16.29
C PRO A 167 3.30 26.63 17.37
N LEU A 168 3.19 27.94 17.61
CA LEU A 168 2.13 28.51 18.44
C LEU A 168 0.79 28.40 17.70
N VAL A 169 -0.22 27.83 18.35
CA VAL A 169 -1.57 27.64 17.80
C VAL A 169 -2.60 28.36 18.66
N GLY A 170 -3.50 29.09 18.02
CA GLY A 170 -4.56 29.86 18.68
C GLY A 170 -4.13 31.30 19.03
N PRO A 171 -4.97 32.05 19.76
CA PRO A 171 -6.16 31.62 20.50
C PRO A 171 -7.42 31.42 19.64
N VAL A 172 -7.38 31.84 18.38
CA VAL A 172 -8.44 31.60 17.39
C VAL A 172 -7.82 30.87 16.22
N ILE A 173 -8.49 29.85 15.71
CA ILE A 173 -7.98 29.02 14.61
C ILE A 173 -8.97 28.99 13.45
N ILE A 174 -8.49 28.64 12.26
CA ILE A 174 -9.30 28.15 11.17
C ILE A 174 -9.59 26.67 11.45
N SER A 175 -10.86 26.31 11.57
CA SER A 175 -11.31 24.97 11.95
C SER A 175 -11.91 24.17 10.79
N GLU A 176 -12.48 24.85 9.80
CA GLU A 176 -13.05 24.22 8.61
C GLU A 176 -12.92 25.14 7.40
N ILE A 177 -12.55 24.58 6.24
CA ILE A 177 -12.52 25.29 4.95
C ILE A 177 -13.30 24.45 3.93
N GLN A 178 -14.39 25.01 3.42
CA GLN A 178 -15.05 24.47 2.23
C GLN A 178 -14.60 25.28 1.01
N TYR A 179 -13.68 24.70 0.25
CA TYR A 179 -13.05 25.36 -0.89
C TYR A 179 -13.65 24.91 -2.22
N ASP A 180 -13.94 23.61 -2.38
CA ASP A 180 -14.40 23.06 -3.66
C ASP A 180 -15.79 22.40 -3.55
N PRO A 181 -16.87 23.19 -3.40
CA PRO A 181 -18.24 22.67 -3.40
C PRO A 181 -18.65 22.27 -4.84
N ARG A 182 -18.06 21.19 -5.39
CA ARG A 182 -18.35 20.77 -6.78
C ARG A 182 -19.80 20.37 -6.98
N HIS A 183 -20.49 21.10 -7.86
CA HIS A 183 -21.51 20.54 -8.73
C HIS A 183 -21.35 21.09 -10.15
N GLY A 184 -21.60 20.22 -11.13
CA GLY A 184 -21.33 20.47 -12.55
C GLY A 184 -21.92 21.79 -13.07
N SER A 185 -21.17 22.41 -13.97
CA SER A 185 -21.57 23.55 -14.81
C SER A 185 -22.07 24.81 -14.06
N GLY A 186 -21.14 25.53 -13.42
CA GLY A 186 -21.08 26.98 -13.57
C GLY A 186 -21.76 27.90 -12.53
N GLU A 187 -22.30 27.39 -11.42
CA GLU A 187 -22.96 28.23 -10.39
C GLU A 187 -22.58 27.89 -8.94
N ALA A 188 -21.28 27.81 -8.62
CA ALA A 188 -20.80 27.60 -7.25
C ALA A 188 -20.86 28.87 -6.35
N ASN A 189 -21.65 29.88 -6.72
CA ASN A 189 -21.70 31.14 -5.98
C ASN A 189 -22.40 30.96 -4.63
N GLY A 190 -21.64 30.93 -3.54
CA GLY A 190 -22.20 31.03 -2.19
C GLY A 190 -22.18 29.76 -1.34
N LEU A 191 -21.47 28.70 -1.73
CA LEU A 191 -21.33 27.48 -0.90
C LEU A 191 -19.97 27.34 -0.23
N GLU A 192 -18.96 28.10 -0.66
CA GLU A 192 -17.70 28.19 0.08
C GLU A 192 -17.93 28.83 1.45
N PHE A 193 -17.14 28.40 2.43
CA PHE A 193 -17.09 29.06 3.73
C PHE A 193 -15.73 28.83 4.40
N ILE A 194 -15.39 29.73 5.31
CA ILE A 194 -14.27 29.57 6.24
C ILE A 194 -14.87 29.63 7.64
N GLU A 195 -14.66 28.57 8.41
CA GLU A 195 -15.01 28.55 9.82
C GLU A 195 -13.78 28.91 10.67
N ILE A 196 -13.98 29.81 11.62
CA ILE A 196 -12.99 30.06 12.68
C ILE A 196 -13.57 29.74 14.06
N GLN A 197 -12.71 29.28 14.96
CA GLN A 197 -13.05 28.88 16.32
C GLN A 197 -12.15 29.55 17.34
N ASN A 198 -12.72 30.09 18.42
CA ASN A 198 -11.96 30.44 19.62
C ASN A 198 -11.65 29.18 20.44
N VAL A 199 -10.39 28.81 20.53
CA VAL A 199 -9.91 27.60 21.25
C VAL A 199 -9.34 27.92 22.63
N SER A 200 -9.33 29.19 23.01
CA SER A 200 -8.90 29.61 24.34
C SER A 200 -10.00 29.42 25.40
N LEU A 201 -9.59 29.42 26.67
CA LEU A 201 -10.51 29.37 27.81
C LEU A 201 -11.23 30.71 28.07
N GLY A 202 -10.77 31.79 27.43
CA GLY A 202 -11.30 33.15 27.59
C GLY A 202 -12.03 33.62 26.34
N ALA A 203 -12.79 34.71 26.48
CA ALA A 203 -13.37 35.36 25.31
C ALA A 203 -12.28 36.16 24.57
N VAL A 204 -12.27 36.08 23.23
CA VAL A 204 -11.28 36.77 22.39
C VAL A 204 -11.94 37.89 21.59
N SER A 205 -11.42 39.11 21.72
CA SER A 205 -11.81 40.25 20.91
C SER A 205 -11.13 40.17 19.54
N LEU A 206 -11.90 40.20 18.45
CA LEU A 206 -11.38 40.25 17.07
C LEU A 206 -11.03 41.70 16.66
N HIS A 207 -10.50 42.48 17.60
CA HIS A 207 -10.05 43.85 17.46
C HIS A 207 -9.03 44.18 18.57
N ASP A 208 -8.28 45.26 18.39
CA ASP A 208 -7.44 45.82 19.46
C ASP A 208 -8.31 46.40 20.57
N GLU A 209 -8.06 46.03 21.83
CA GLU A 209 -8.91 46.43 22.96
C GLU A 209 -8.84 47.93 23.29
N ASN A 210 -7.74 48.60 22.92
CA ASN A 210 -7.57 50.04 23.17
C ASN A 210 -8.05 50.88 21.98
N ILE A 211 -7.98 50.32 20.77
CA ILE A 211 -8.38 50.98 19.52
C ILE A 211 -9.30 50.02 18.73
N PRO A 212 -10.60 49.94 19.06
CA PRO A 212 -11.51 48.94 18.47
C PRO A 212 -11.75 49.03 16.96
N THR A 213 -11.32 50.11 16.32
CA THR A 213 -11.31 50.25 14.85
C THR A 213 -10.21 49.43 14.18
N ASN A 214 -9.20 48.99 14.93
CA ASN A 214 -8.17 48.08 14.44
C ASN A 214 -8.69 46.66 14.63
N VAL A 215 -9.22 46.06 13.57
CA VAL A 215 -9.89 44.75 13.60
C VAL A 215 -8.99 43.64 13.07
N TRP A 216 -9.27 42.41 13.47
CA TRP A 216 -8.66 41.23 12.86
C TRP A 216 -9.17 41.07 11.43
N ARG A 217 -8.46 40.28 10.62
CA ARG A 217 -8.88 40.01 9.25
C ARG A 217 -8.48 38.64 8.74
N LEU A 218 -9.21 38.15 7.75
CA LEU A 218 -8.72 37.15 6.81
C LEU A 218 -7.98 37.85 5.66
N ARG A 219 -6.89 37.24 5.19
CA ARG A 219 -6.08 37.75 4.07
C ARG A 219 -5.53 36.65 3.16
N ASP A 220 -4.83 37.11 2.12
CA ASP A 220 -4.25 36.36 1.02
C ASP A 220 -5.30 35.82 0.06
N ALA A 221 -5.74 34.56 0.18
CA ALA A 221 -6.77 33.99 -0.72
C ALA A 221 -8.09 34.78 -0.69
N VAL A 222 -8.53 35.16 0.51
CA VAL A 222 -9.72 35.99 0.73
C VAL A 222 -9.41 37.19 1.61
N GLY A 223 -10.13 38.30 1.41
CA GLY A 223 -10.03 39.51 2.21
C GLY A 223 -11.32 39.76 2.98
N PHE A 224 -11.26 39.72 4.31
CA PHE A 224 -12.41 40.05 5.16
C PHE A 224 -11.97 40.72 6.46
N GLU A 225 -12.54 41.87 6.79
CA GLU A 225 -12.31 42.56 8.07
C GLU A 225 -13.47 42.28 9.02
N PHE A 226 -13.17 41.80 10.22
CA PHE A 226 -14.21 41.53 11.21
C PHE A 226 -14.87 42.84 11.69
N PRO A 227 -16.20 42.87 11.92
CA PRO A 227 -16.84 44.06 12.43
C PRO A 227 -16.25 44.50 13.78
N VAL A 228 -16.18 45.81 14.01
CA VAL A 228 -15.72 46.38 15.28
C VAL A 228 -16.50 45.79 16.45
N LEU A 229 -15.84 45.62 17.60
CA LEU A 229 -16.42 45.03 18.81
C LEU A 229 -16.84 43.55 18.68
N THR A 230 -16.52 42.86 17.58
CA THR A 230 -16.71 41.41 17.49
C THR A 230 -15.86 40.72 18.56
N LYS A 231 -16.51 39.87 19.35
CA LYS A 231 -15.91 39.10 20.43
C LYS A 231 -16.41 37.66 20.38
N LEU A 232 -15.51 36.69 20.44
CA LEU A 232 -15.81 35.27 20.43
C LEU A 232 -15.78 34.73 21.86
N ALA A 233 -16.85 34.05 22.31
CA ALA A 233 -16.85 33.30 23.56
C ALA A 233 -15.91 32.07 23.49
N PRO A 234 -15.49 31.50 24.64
CA PRO A 234 -14.71 30.26 24.64
C PRO A 234 -15.43 29.15 23.86
N GLY A 235 -14.74 28.52 22.91
CA GLY A 235 -15.29 27.45 22.07
C GLY A 235 -16.22 27.92 20.95
N GLU A 236 -16.57 29.21 20.88
CA GLU A 236 -17.47 29.74 19.85
C GLU A 236 -16.89 29.58 18.44
N ARG A 237 -17.75 29.15 17.51
CA ARG A 237 -17.48 29.02 16.07
C ARG A 237 -18.31 30.03 15.30
N ILE A 238 -17.69 30.65 14.30
CA ILE A 238 -18.38 31.56 13.38
C ILE A 238 -17.99 31.22 11.95
N LEU A 239 -18.88 31.56 11.01
CA LEU A 239 -18.66 31.35 9.59
C LEU A 239 -18.44 32.69 8.90
N VAL A 240 -17.43 32.76 8.05
CA VAL A 240 -17.26 33.82 7.06
C VAL A 240 -17.69 33.23 5.71
N LEU A 241 -18.42 34.01 4.90
CA LEU A 241 -19.06 33.59 3.66
C LEU A 241 -18.65 34.50 2.48
N PRO A 242 -18.70 34.03 1.22
CA PRO A 242 -18.41 34.83 0.03
C PRO A 242 -19.53 35.83 -0.32
N PHE A 243 -20.63 35.81 0.43
CA PHE A 243 -21.80 36.67 0.22
C PHE A 243 -22.23 37.36 1.51
N ASP A 244 -22.99 38.44 1.38
CA ASP A 244 -23.61 39.14 2.51
C ASP A 244 -24.71 38.26 3.12
N PRO A 245 -24.62 37.84 4.41
CA PRO A 245 -25.63 37.00 5.05
C PRO A 245 -27.05 37.61 5.09
N SER A 246 -27.21 38.91 4.84
CA SER A 246 -28.52 39.55 4.69
C SER A 246 -29.22 39.22 3.37
N ASN A 247 -28.50 38.68 2.38
CA ASN A 247 -29.07 38.15 1.15
C ASN A 247 -29.76 36.80 1.40
N THR A 248 -31.07 36.86 1.65
CA THR A 248 -31.88 35.68 2.01
C THR A 248 -31.85 34.58 0.96
N ASN A 249 -31.74 34.91 -0.33
CA ASN A 249 -31.71 33.89 -1.39
C ASN A 249 -30.42 33.05 -1.33
N LEU A 250 -29.27 33.69 -1.14
CA LEU A 250 -27.99 32.99 -1.00
C LEU A 250 -27.89 32.27 0.34
N LEU A 251 -28.44 32.85 1.41
CA LEU A 251 -28.48 32.20 2.72
C LEU A 251 -29.38 30.95 2.72
N ASP A 252 -30.55 31.01 2.08
CA ASP A 252 -31.45 29.87 1.94
C ASP A 252 -30.82 28.78 1.06
N HIS A 253 -30.11 29.17 0.00
CA HIS A 253 -29.32 28.23 -0.81
C HIS A 253 -28.18 27.57 -0.01
N PHE A 254 -27.46 28.33 0.83
CA PHE A 254 -26.44 27.79 1.70
C PHE A 254 -27.02 26.79 2.72
N ARG A 255 -28.15 27.15 3.35
CA ARG A 255 -28.86 26.30 4.34
C ARG A 255 -29.51 25.07 3.75
N SER A 256 -29.88 25.08 2.46
CA SER A 256 -30.43 23.89 1.79
C SER A 256 -29.34 22.86 1.49
N ASN A 257 -28.08 23.28 1.36
CA ASN A 257 -26.92 22.43 1.13
C ASN A 257 -26.24 21.99 2.43
N TYR A 258 -26.21 22.85 3.45
CA TYR A 258 -25.53 22.57 4.73
C TYR A 258 -26.46 22.73 5.93
N SER A 259 -26.52 21.70 6.77
CA SER A 259 -27.27 21.74 8.04
C SER A 259 -26.37 22.17 9.21
N PHE A 260 -26.52 23.42 9.65
CA PHE A 260 -25.75 23.99 10.76
C PHE A 260 -26.64 24.63 11.84
N PRO A 261 -26.14 24.75 13.09
CA PRO A 261 -26.92 25.33 14.19
C PRO A 261 -27.31 26.79 13.93
N SER A 262 -28.54 27.16 14.30
CA SER A 262 -29.11 28.51 14.04
C SER A 262 -28.41 29.64 14.80
N GLU A 263 -27.71 29.31 15.88
CA GLU A 263 -26.95 30.20 16.75
C GLU A 263 -25.59 30.61 16.18
N VAL A 264 -25.13 29.93 15.13
CA VAL A 264 -23.84 30.22 14.49
C VAL A 264 -23.90 31.59 13.83
N ARG A 265 -23.02 32.49 14.25
CA ARG A 265 -22.94 33.83 13.66
C ARG A 265 -22.29 33.77 12.28
N LEU A 266 -22.90 34.47 11.33
CA LEU A 266 -22.49 34.52 9.94
C LEU A 266 -21.93 35.91 9.63
N PHE A 267 -20.80 35.93 8.93
CA PHE A 267 -20.11 37.13 8.49
C PHE A 267 -19.84 37.05 6.98
N GLY A 268 -19.74 38.18 6.32
CA GLY A 268 -19.51 38.27 4.88
C GLY A 268 -20.02 39.60 4.32
N PRO A 269 -19.85 39.86 3.01
CA PRO A 269 -19.09 39.05 2.08
C PRO A 269 -17.57 39.24 2.26
N TRP A 270 -16.78 38.16 2.11
CA TRP A 270 -15.35 38.33 1.85
C TRP A 270 -15.11 38.79 0.40
N GLN A 271 -13.91 39.33 0.14
CA GLN A 271 -13.39 39.62 -1.20
C GLN A 271 -12.40 38.53 -1.63
N GLY A 272 -12.20 38.33 -2.93
CA GLY A 272 -11.34 37.25 -3.44
C GLY A 272 -12.09 35.91 -3.56
N SER A 273 -11.35 34.82 -3.66
CA SER A 273 -11.89 33.47 -3.89
C SER A 273 -10.94 32.42 -3.36
N LEU A 274 -11.48 31.27 -2.96
CA LEU A 274 -10.70 30.06 -2.78
C LEU A 274 -10.45 29.47 -4.20
N ALA A 275 -9.18 29.39 -4.60
CA ALA A 275 -8.76 28.91 -5.91
C ALA A 275 -8.70 27.37 -6.01
N ASN A 276 -8.88 26.69 -4.89
CA ASN A 276 -8.89 25.24 -4.73
C ASN A 276 -7.53 24.56 -4.84
N GLU A 277 -6.42 25.31 -4.96
CA GLU A 277 -5.08 24.78 -5.21
C GLU A 277 -3.97 25.70 -4.67
N GLY A 278 -3.47 25.41 -3.46
CA GLY A 278 -2.20 25.96 -2.99
C GLY A 278 -2.27 27.36 -2.38
N GLU A 279 -3.42 28.03 -2.37
CA GLU A 279 -3.56 29.38 -1.82
C GLU A 279 -3.56 29.39 -0.29
N PRO A 280 -2.87 30.35 0.36
CA PRO A 280 -2.92 30.49 1.80
C PRO A 280 -4.18 31.26 2.22
N VAL A 281 -4.86 30.75 3.25
CA VAL A 281 -5.82 31.51 4.05
C VAL A 281 -5.13 31.86 5.36
N GLU A 282 -4.97 33.15 5.64
CA GLU A 282 -4.37 33.64 6.88
C GLU A 282 -5.38 34.39 7.73
N LEU A 283 -5.48 34.02 9.00
CA LEU A 283 -6.13 34.81 10.05
C LEU A 283 -5.06 35.66 10.74
N VAL A 284 -5.21 36.98 10.68
CA VAL A 284 -4.25 37.91 11.26
C VAL A 284 -4.91 38.92 12.18
N LYS A 285 -4.15 39.39 13.17
CA LYS A 285 -4.54 40.46 14.07
C LYS A 285 -3.64 41.69 13.90
N PRO A 286 -4.16 42.91 14.14
CA PRO A 286 -3.36 44.12 14.08
C PRO A 286 -2.35 44.15 15.24
N ASP A 287 -1.21 44.79 14.99
CA ASP A 287 -0.15 45.01 15.97
C ASP A 287 0.18 46.51 16.11
N PRO A 288 -0.62 47.26 16.88
CA PRO A 288 -0.39 48.71 17.03
C PRO A 288 0.86 49.03 17.86
N GLY A 289 1.37 48.08 18.65
CA GLY A 289 2.51 48.31 19.55
C GLY A 289 3.87 48.43 18.84
N LEU A 290 3.91 48.40 17.51
CA LEU A 290 5.10 48.64 16.68
C LEU A 290 5.12 50.03 16.02
N LEU A 291 4.12 50.90 16.25
CA LEU A 291 4.18 52.28 15.76
C LEU A 291 4.98 53.17 16.72
N PRO A 292 6.08 53.83 16.27
CA PRO A 292 6.74 54.87 17.04
C PRO A 292 5.78 56.05 17.32
N PRO A 293 5.93 56.77 18.45
CA PRO A 293 5.14 57.97 18.70
C PRO A 293 5.27 58.98 17.54
N GLY A 294 4.14 59.38 16.94
CA GLY A 294 4.11 60.40 15.88
C GLY A 294 4.24 59.89 14.44
N ARG A 295 4.35 58.57 14.19
CA ARG A 295 4.20 58.01 12.84
C ARG A 295 2.78 57.46 12.63
N PHE A 296 2.12 57.98 11.60
CA PHE A 296 0.86 57.42 11.08
C PHE A 296 1.17 56.55 9.87
N ARG A 297 0.70 55.31 9.87
CA ARG A 297 0.62 54.49 8.65
C ARG A 297 -0.82 54.33 8.23
N SER A 298 -1.02 54.16 6.92
CA SER A 298 -2.32 53.77 6.37
C SER A 298 -2.71 52.34 6.75
N ARG A 299 -1.76 51.48 7.13
CA ARG A 299 -1.99 50.10 7.58
C ARG A 299 -1.05 49.72 8.72
N LEU A 300 -1.59 49.06 9.75
CA LEU A 300 -0.82 48.53 10.86
C LEU A 300 -0.02 47.27 10.46
N PRO A 301 1.10 46.98 11.13
CA PRO A 301 1.70 45.66 11.13
C PRO A 301 0.69 44.62 11.63
N GLU A 302 0.86 43.37 11.20
CA GLU A 302 -0.11 42.32 11.49
C GLU A 302 0.60 41.03 11.91
N ILE A 303 0.08 40.41 12.95
CA ILE A 303 0.55 39.12 13.48
C ILE A 303 -0.32 38.02 12.88
N VAL A 304 0.31 37.02 12.28
CA VAL A 304 -0.38 35.82 11.81
C VAL A 304 -0.73 34.95 13.01
N ILE A 305 -2.02 34.69 13.19
CA ILE A 305 -2.56 33.88 14.28
C ILE A 305 -2.79 32.45 13.83
N ASP A 306 -3.24 32.27 12.59
CA ASP A 306 -3.35 30.96 11.98
C ASP A 306 -3.19 31.06 10.46
N ARG A 307 -2.68 29.99 9.85
CA ARG A 307 -2.44 29.90 8.41
C ARG A 307 -2.75 28.49 7.95
N VAL A 308 -3.43 28.38 6.81
CA VAL A 308 -3.66 27.13 6.10
C VAL A 308 -3.31 27.34 4.63
N ARG A 309 -2.27 26.69 4.15
CA ARG A 309 -1.93 26.63 2.72
C ARG A 309 -2.17 25.20 2.24
N TYR A 310 -3.44 24.91 1.98
CA TYR A 310 -3.87 23.60 1.50
C TYR A 310 -3.54 23.41 0.02
N ASP A 311 -3.64 22.17 -0.45
CA ASP A 311 -3.38 21.79 -1.84
C ASP A 311 -4.42 20.75 -2.29
N ASP A 312 -4.68 20.62 -3.59
CA ASP A 312 -5.57 19.61 -4.17
C ASP A 312 -4.86 18.26 -4.41
N ALA A 313 -3.58 18.20 -4.02
CA ALA A 313 -2.72 17.06 -4.15
C ALA A 313 -2.10 16.64 -2.81
N ALA A 314 -1.59 15.40 -2.77
CA ALA A 314 -0.82 14.91 -1.64
C ALA A 314 0.36 15.85 -1.32
N PRO A 315 0.67 16.11 -0.04
CA PRO A 315 0.22 15.37 1.14
C PRO A 315 -1.14 15.78 1.71
N TRP A 316 -1.78 16.82 1.16
CA TRP A 316 -3.09 17.27 1.64
C TRP A 316 -4.20 16.27 1.30
N PRO A 317 -5.21 16.11 2.17
CA PRO A 317 -6.41 15.37 1.83
C PRO A 317 -7.10 16.01 0.61
N ASN A 318 -7.25 15.25 -0.48
CA ASN A 318 -7.80 15.79 -1.72
C ASN A 318 -9.21 15.30 -2.04
N VAL A 319 -9.98 16.16 -2.70
CA VAL A 319 -11.38 15.91 -3.08
C VAL A 319 -11.45 14.75 -4.08
N ARG A 320 -12.21 13.70 -3.73
CA ARG A 320 -12.49 12.60 -4.65
C ARG A 320 -13.52 13.05 -5.70
N PRO A 321 -13.49 12.51 -6.93
CA PRO A 321 -14.45 12.88 -7.99
C PRO A 321 -15.94 12.74 -7.63
N THR A 322 -16.28 11.99 -6.57
CA THR A 322 -17.64 11.57 -6.25
C THR A 322 -18.18 12.06 -4.90
N SER A 323 -17.40 12.78 -4.09
CA SER A 323 -17.88 13.28 -2.78
C SER A 323 -17.24 14.63 -2.46
N PRO A 324 -18.00 15.75 -2.55
CA PRO A 324 -17.50 17.07 -2.16
C PRO A 324 -17.40 17.14 -0.64
N GLY A 325 -16.18 17.30 -0.13
CA GLY A 325 -15.90 17.44 1.31
C GLY A 325 -15.23 18.77 1.63
N SER A 326 -15.32 19.19 2.89
CA SER A 326 -14.54 20.30 3.44
C SER A 326 -13.30 19.77 4.16
N LEU A 327 -12.25 20.61 4.23
CA LEU A 327 -11.12 20.36 5.11
C LEU A 327 -11.54 20.69 6.53
N GLN A 328 -11.53 19.70 7.41
CA GLN A 328 -11.83 19.85 8.84
C GLN A 328 -10.59 19.56 9.67
N ARG A 329 -10.25 20.47 10.58
CA ARG A 329 -9.09 20.32 11.46
C ARG A 329 -9.37 19.22 12.49
N ILE A 330 -8.47 18.24 12.59
CA ILE A 330 -8.62 17.05 13.46
C ILE A 330 -8.64 17.44 14.94
N SER A 331 -7.88 18.46 15.31
CA SER A 331 -7.78 18.96 16.69
C SER A 331 -7.59 20.48 16.71
N ALA A 332 -8.21 21.12 17.70
CA ALA A 332 -8.03 22.54 18.00
C ALA A 332 -6.57 22.94 18.32
N THR A 333 -5.72 21.98 18.70
CA THR A 333 -4.30 22.20 19.00
C THR A 333 -3.36 21.79 17.87
N ALA A 334 -3.86 21.12 16.83
CA ALA A 334 -3.05 20.74 15.67
C ALA A 334 -2.62 21.99 14.89
N TYR A 335 -1.51 21.97 14.16
CA TYR A 335 -1.01 23.13 13.44
C TYR A 335 -1.66 23.27 12.05
N GLY A 336 -2.16 24.46 11.73
CA GLY A 336 -3.02 24.70 10.56
C GLY A 336 -2.31 24.47 9.23
N ASN A 337 -1.00 24.71 9.17
CA ASN A 337 -0.22 24.56 7.94
C ASN A 337 0.51 23.20 7.82
N GLU A 338 0.02 22.19 8.54
CA GLU A 338 0.45 20.80 8.44
C GLU A 338 -0.68 19.97 7.84
N ALA A 339 -0.44 19.33 6.68
CA ALA A 339 -1.44 18.54 5.97
C ALA A 339 -2.04 17.42 6.84
N GLY A 340 -1.21 16.79 7.70
CA GLY A 340 -1.65 15.77 8.64
C GLY A 340 -2.59 16.25 9.75
N SER A 341 -2.83 17.56 9.87
CA SER A 341 -3.79 18.16 10.81
C SER A 341 -5.22 18.18 10.28
N TRP A 342 -5.45 17.79 9.03
CA TRP A 342 -6.73 17.94 8.34
C TRP A 342 -7.28 16.60 7.87
N LEU A 343 -8.61 16.49 7.88
CA LEU A 343 -9.36 15.45 7.19
C LEU A 343 -10.25 16.08 6.14
N LEU A 344 -10.48 15.37 5.04
CA LEU A 344 -11.53 15.72 4.11
C LEU A 344 -12.80 14.95 4.50
N LEU A 345 -13.83 15.66 4.96
CA LEU A 345 -15.09 15.11 5.46
C LEU A 345 -16.29 15.82 4.85
N ALA A 346 -17.50 15.27 5.01
CA ALA A 346 -18.72 15.97 4.64
C ALA A 346 -18.81 17.32 5.37
N PRO A 347 -19.18 18.44 4.71
CA PRO A 347 -19.18 19.76 5.32
C PRO A 347 -20.04 19.83 6.58
N SER A 348 -19.48 20.40 7.65
CA SER A 348 -20.09 20.47 8.98
C SER A 348 -20.11 21.88 9.59
N PRO A 349 -20.45 22.94 8.81
CA PRO A 349 -20.31 24.31 9.29
C PRO A 349 -20.99 24.51 10.65
N GLY A 350 -20.33 25.23 11.55
CA GLY A 350 -20.83 25.58 12.87
C GLY A 350 -20.94 24.43 13.87
N ARG A 351 -20.56 23.20 13.51
CA ARG A 351 -20.61 22.03 14.40
C ARG A 351 -19.25 21.78 15.04
N VAL A 352 -19.29 21.21 16.24
CA VAL A 352 -18.07 20.70 16.86
C VAL A 352 -17.63 19.48 16.05
N SER A 353 -16.37 19.48 15.61
CA SER A 353 -15.69 18.30 15.08
C SER A 353 -15.83 17.18 16.11
N SER A 354 -16.73 16.23 15.87
CA SER A 354 -16.99 15.14 16.82
C SER A 354 -15.81 14.16 16.81
N PRO A 355 -15.42 13.61 17.97
CA PRO A 355 -14.46 12.51 18.00
C PRO A 355 -14.98 11.37 17.12
N ASN A 356 -14.09 10.74 16.34
CA ASN A 356 -14.45 9.66 15.44
C ASN A 356 -15.15 8.51 16.18
N SER A 357 -16.34 8.10 15.75
CA SER A 357 -16.96 6.87 16.21
C SER A 357 -16.44 5.70 15.36
N LEU A 358 -15.98 4.62 16.00
CA LEU A 358 -15.43 3.49 15.24
C LEU A 358 -16.50 2.86 14.33
N PRO A 359 -16.16 2.53 13.08
CA PRO A 359 -17.06 1.82 12.19
C PRO A 359 -17.36 0.42 12.74
N SER A 360 -18.54 -0.10 12.43
CA SER A 360 -18.91 -1.48 12.73
C SER A 360 -18.64 -2.38 11.52
N ILE A 361 -18.24 -3.63 11.77
CA ILE A 361 -18.04 -4.63 10.71
C ILE A 361 -18.44 -6.03 11.19
N SER A 362 -19.05 -6.80 10.28
CA SER A 362 -19.28 -8.23 10.42
C SER A 362 -18.86 -8.95 9.15
N LEU A 363 -18.15 -10.07 9.31
CA LEU A 363 -17.79 -10.95 8.21
C LEU A 363 -18.96 -11.90 7.93
N THR A 364 -19.42 -11.92 6.69
CA THR A 364 -20.50 -12.77 6.17
C THR A 364 -19.96 -13.66 5.04
N GLY A 365 -20.66 -14.71 4.64
CA GLY A 365 -20.20 -15.60 3.55
C GLY A 365 -19.35 -16.81 3.98
N VAL A 366 -18.81 -16.82 5.21
CA VAL A 366 -18.22 -18.01 5.84
C VAL A 366 -18.76 -18.17 7.27
N ASN A 367 -18.66 -19.39 7.81
CA ASN A 367 -19.03 -19.70 9.19
C ASN A 367 -17.83 -20.29 9.95
N ASP A 368 -17.79 -20.11 11.27
CA ASP A 368 -16.74 -20.71 12.10
C ASP A 368 -16.77 -22.25 12.00
N GLY A 369 -15.62 -22.85 11.76
CA GLY A 369 -15.46 -24.29 11.54
C GLY A 369 -15.78 -24.78 10.14
N MET A 370 -16.04 -23.90 9.17
CA MET A 370 -16.28 -24.29 7.77
C MET A 370 -15.12 -25.14 7.22
N ARG A 371 -15.43 -26.24 6.51
CA ARG A 371 -14.44 -27.14 5.91
C ARG A 371 -14.47 -27.03 4.39
N VAL A 372 -13.32 -26.78 3.77
CA VAL A 372 -13.18 -26.67 2.30
C VAL A 372 -11.97 -27.46 1.81
N ARG A 373 -11.94 -27.82 0.53
CA ARG A 373 -10.78 -28.47 -0.09
C ARG A 373 -9.77 -27.43 -0.56
N LEU A 374 -8.50 -27.75 -0.42
CA LEU A 374 -7.39 -26.98 -1.00
C LEU A 374 -7.66 -26.64 -2.47
N GLY A 375 -7.48 -25.38 -2.86
CA GLY A 375 -7.75 -24.90 -4.22
C GLY A 375 -9.24 -24.67 -4.56
N THR A 376 -10.17 -24.87 -3.63
CA THR A 376 -11.59 -24.52 -3.83
C THR A 376 -11.82 -23.07 -3.43
N ALA A 377 -12.39 -22.28 -4.34
CA ALA A 377 -12.69 -20.87 -4.07
C ALA A 377 -13.74 -20.70 -2.97
N VAL A 378 -13.47 -19.77 -2.05
CA VAL A 378 -14.32 -19.38 -0.93
C VAL A 378 -14.66 -17.90 -1.08
N VAL A 379 -15.95 -17.59 -0.98
CA VAL A 379 -16.43 -16.22 -1.07
C VAL A 379 -16.50 -15.63 0.32
N LEU A 380 -15.73 -14.58 0.56
CA LEU A 380 -15.79 -13.74 1.75
C LEU A 380 -16.67 -12.54 1.44
N GLU A 381 -17.62 -12.24 2.32
CA GLU A 381 -18.47 -11.05 2.26
C GLU A 381 -18.36 -10.30 3.59
N ALA A 382 -18.67 -9.00 3.60
CA ALA A 382 -18.74 -8.25 4.84
C ALA A 382 -19.87 -7.24 4.81
N GLN A 383 -20.46 -6.98 5.98
CA GLN A 383 -21.35 -5.85 6.21
C GLN A 383 -20.67 -4.89 7.17
N ALA A 384 -20.48 -3.66 6.73
CA ALA A 384 -19.92 -2.60 7.55
C ALA A 384 -20.77 -1.34 7.45
N SER A 385 -20.79 -0.56 8.52
CA SER A 385 -21.44 0.74 8.56
C SER A 385 -20.67 1.66 9.48
N ASP A 386 -20.66 2.93 9.13
CA ASP A 386 -20.11 4.00 9.95
C ASP A 386 -21.24 4.98 10.31
N SER A 387 -21.28 5.42 11.57
CA SER A 387 -22.36 6.23 12.11
C SER A 387 -22.17 7.74 11.93
N ASP A 388 -20.93 8.17 11.78
CA ASP A 388 -20.53 9.58 11.71
C ASP A 388 -19.60 9.88 10.53
N GLY A 389 -19.50 8.94 9.60
CA GLY A 389 -18.65 8.99 8.42
C GLY A 389 -19.05 7.97 7.35
N GLU A 390 -18.10 7.67 6.47
CA GLU A 390 -18.24 6.69 5.40
C GLU A 390 -17.23 5.53 5.56
N VAL A 391 -17.65 4.32 5.20
CA VAL A 391 -16.70 3.20 5.07
C VAL A 391 -15.81 3.42 3.85
N ARG A 392 -14.52 3.60 4.08
CA ARG A 392 -13.54 3.85 3.01
C ARG A 392 -13.02 2.58 2.37
N ARG A 393 -12.83 1.51 3.16
CA ARG A 393 -12.30 0.23 2.68
C ARG A 393 -12.56 -0.90 3.66
N ILE A 394 -12.64 -2.12 3.13
CA ILE A 394 -12.56 -3.36 3.89
C ILE A 394 -11.39 -4.20 3.38
N ASP A 395 -10.49 -4.57 4.29
CA ASP A 395 -9.39 -5.50 4.06
C ASP A 395 -9.77 -6.88 4.60
N PHE A 396 -9.77 -7.90 3.74
CA PHE A 396 -9.97 -9.29 4.15
C PHE A 396 -8.63 -9.91 4.53
N LEU A 397 -8.56 -10.54 5.69
CA LEU A 397 -7.33 -10.99 6.33
C LEU A 397 -7.40 -12.47 6.68
N SER A 398 -6.24 -13.12 6.68
CA SER A 398 -5.99 -14.43 7.27
C SER A 398 -4.77 -14.35 8.21
N ASN A 399 -4.51 -15.40 8.99
CA ASN A 399 -3.24 -15.56 9.73
C ASN A 399 -2.00 -15.58 8.82
N ASP A 400 -2.17 -15.85 7.51
CA ASP A 400 -1.09 -15.83 6.51
C ASP A 400 -0.90 -14.44 5.87
N GLY A 401 -1.68 -13.44 6.30
CA GLY A 401 -1.63 -12.06 5.81
C GLY A 401 -2.91 -11.61 5.11
N GLN A 402 -2.81 -10.50 4.37
CA GLN A 402 -3.94 -9.92 3.65
C GLN A 402 -4.32 -10.77 2.43
N LEU A 403 -5.61 -11.08 2.34
CA LEU A 403 -6.20 -11.83 1.22
C LEU A 403 -6.65 -10.89 0.10
N GLY A 404 -7.19 -9.73 0.45
CA GLY A 404 -7.76 -8.78 -0.50
C GLY A 404 -8.24 -7.49 0.14
N SER A 405 -8.67 -6.55 -0.71
CA SER A 405 -9.15 -5.24 -0.29
C SER A 405 -10.27 -4.74 -1.21
N VAL A 406 -11.33 -4.17 -0.64
CA VAL A 406 -12.51 -3.69 -1.37
C VAL A 406 -12.92 -2.32 -0.84
N ALA A 407 -13.05 -1.32 -1.72
CA ALA A 407 -13.33 0.07 -1.35
C ALA A 407 -14.79 0.52 -1.56
N ALA A 408 -15.65 -0.34 -2.10
CA ALA A 408 -17.05 -0.04 -2.36
C ALA A 408 -17.94 -1.29 -2.24
N PRO A 409 -19.21 -1.14 -1.83
CA PRO A 409 -20.15 -2.25 -1.76
C PRO A 409 -20.54 -2.77 -3.16
N PRO A 410 -20.87 -4.07 -3.31
CA PRO A 410 -20.87 -5.10 -2.26
C PRO A 410 -19.44 -5.49 -1.84
N TYR A 411 -19.18 -5.51 -0.54
CA TYR A 411 -17.87 -5.85 0.01
C TYR A 411 -17.64 -7.35 -0.06
N ARG A 412 -17.06 -7.81 -1.17
CA ARG A 412 -16.91 -9.23 -1.50
C ARG A 412 -15.53 -9.54 -2.05
N TRP A 413 -14.94 -10.64 -1.60
CA TRP A 413 -13.66 -11.14 -2.07
C TRP A 413 -13.69 -12.65 -2.30
N GLU A 414 -13.04 -13.13 -3.36
CA GLU A 414 -12.90 -14.56 -3.65
C GLU A 414 -11.51 -15.04 -3.26
N TRP A 415 -11.44 -15.86 -2.21
CA TRP A 415 -10.21 -16.44 -1.69
C TRP A 415 -10.04 -17.88 -2.15
N VAL A 416 -8.88 -18.20 -2.76
CA VAL A 416 -8.51 -19.58 -3.12
C VAL A 416 -7.34 -20.03 -2.23
N PRO A 417 -7.55 -20.97 -1.30
CA PRO A 417 -6.50 -21.41 -0.39
C PRO A 417 -5.37 -22.15 -1.12
N THR A 418 -4.13 -21.80 -0.82
CA THR A 418 -2.91 -22.43 -1.37
C THR A 418 -2.19 -23.35 -0.39
N SER A 419 -2.59 -23.34 0.88
CA SER A 419 -2.08 -24.22 1.94
C SER A 419 -3.22 -24.89 2.71
N SER A 420 -3.01 -26.15 3.12
CA SER A 420 -3.95 -26.86 4.00
C SER A 420 -3.67 -26.52 5.47
N GLY A 421 -4.71 -26.47 6.30
CA GLY A 421 -4.62 -26.13 7.71
C GLY A 421 -5.82 -25.32 8.19
N ALA A 422 -5.78 -24.87 9.44
CA ALA A 422 -6.74 -23.90 9.94
C ALA A 422 -6.32 -22.49 9.52
N HIS A 423 -7.25 -21.76 8.91
CA HIS A 423 -7.09 -20.37 8.49
C HIS A 423 -8.03 -19.49 9.33
N ALA A 424 -7.45 -18.58 10.09
CA ALA A 424 -8.17 -17.62 10.92
C ALA A 424 -8.53 -16.40 10.07
N ILE A 425 -9.78 -16.31 9.61
CA ILE A 425 -10.25 -15.27 8.69
C ILE A 425 -10.93 -14.14 9.46
N SER A 426 -10.61 -12.89 9.13
CA SER A 426 -11.29 -11.69 9.64
C SER A 426 -11.40 -10.63 8.54
N ALA A 427 -12.25 -9.63 8.75
CA ALA A 427 -12.30 -8.43 7.93
C ALA A 427 -12.03 -7.19 8.78
N GLN A 428 -11.20 -6.28 8.26
CA GLN A 428 -10.92 -5.00 8.88
C GLN A 428 -11.54 -3.89 8.04
N VAL A 429 -12.41 -3.09 8.64
CA VAL A 429 -12.97 -1.88 8.02
C VAL A 429 -12.09 -0.69 8.39
N VAL A 430 -11.91 0.24 7.45
CA VAL A 430 -11.31 1.56 7.65
C VAL A 430 -12.32 2.60 7.23
N ASP A 431 -12.58 3.58 8.10
CA ASP A 431 -13.48 4.72 7.83
C ASP A 431 -12.77 5.88 7.10
N ASP A 432 -13.51 6.95 6.87
CA ASP A 432 -13.04 8.22 6.29
C ASP A 432 -12.07 8.97 7.22
N ARG A 433 -12.13 8.73 8.53
CA ARG A 433 -11.19 9.24 9.55
C ARG A 433 -10.01 8.32 9.83
N LEU A 434 -9.79 7.33 8.97
CA LEU A 434 -8.65 6.39 8.96
C LEU A 434 -8.50 5.53 10.22
N THR A 435 -9.55 5.33 11.01
CA THR A 435 -9.49 4.47 12.19
C THR A 435 -10.03 3.08 11.85
N PRO A 436 -9.25 2.00 12.05
CA PRO A 436 -9.71 0.66 11.71
C PRO A 436 -10.57 0.03 12.83
N ALA A 437 -11.57 -0.75 12.44
CA ALA A 437 -12.24 -1.73 13.28
C ALA A 437 -12.15 -3.12 12.64
N THR A 438 -12.09 -4.18 13.45
CA THR A 438 -11.89 -5.56 12.94
C THR A 438 -13.03 -6.45 13.41
N SER A 439 -13.53 -7.29 12.51
CA SER A 439 -14.55 -8.29 12.82
C SER A 439 -14.00 -9.36 13.78
N PRO A 440 -14.85 -10.13 14.47
CA PRO A 440 -14.44 -11.40 15.04
C PRO A 440 -13.79 -12.30 13.98
N THR A 441 -12.91 -13.19 14.44
CA THR A 441 -12.25 -14.19 13.60
C THR A 441 -13.14 -15.42 13.42
N LEU A 442 -13.23 -15.92 12.19
CA LEU A 442 -13.88 -17.19 11.83
C LEU A 442 -12.81 -18.18 11.35
N ASN A 443 -12.81 -19.40 11.89
CA ASN A 443 -11.85 -20.43 11.48
C ASN A 443 -12.38 -21.21 10.28
N VAL A 444 -11.63 -21.19 9.17
CA VAL A 444 -11.88 -22.03 8.00
C VAL A 444 -10.83 -23.13 7.94
N VAL A 445 -11.26 -24.39 7.96
CA VAL A 445 -10.38 -25.56 7.90
C VAL A 445 -10.22 -26.00 6.45
N VAL A 446 -9.03 -25.76 5.90
CA VAL A 446 -8.66 -26.16 4.54
C VAL A 446 -8.03 -27.55 4.59
N LEU A 447 -8.72 -28.51 3.99
CA LEU A 447 -8.31 -29.91 3.97
C LEU A 447 -7.45 -30.20 2.72
N PRO A 448 -6.40 -31.04 2.84
CA PRO A 448 -5.63 -31.48 1.68
C PRO A 448 -6.50 -32.25 0.67
N LEU A 449 -5.99 -32.38 -0.57
CA LEU A 449 -6.68 -33.09 -1.65
C LEU A 449 -6.73 -34.60 -1.42
N LEU A 450 -7.81 -35.24 -1.88
CA LEU A 450 -7.87 -36.68 -2.09
C LEU A 450 -6.85 -37.08 -3.16
N THR A 451 -5.96 -38.03 -2.85
CA THR A 451 -4.93 -38.49 -3.80
C THR A 451 -4.93 -40.01 -3.93
N LEU A 452 -4.80 -40.49 -5.16
CA LEU A 452 -4.57 -41.92 -5.45
C LEU A 452 -3.06 -42.17 -5.39
N GLN A 453 -2.60 -42.90 -4.38
CA GLN A 453 -1.18 -43.23 -4.21
C GLN A 453 -0.74 -44.43 -5.04
N LEU A 454 -1.61 -45.44 -5.15
CA LEU A 454 -1.36 -46.63 -5.94
C LEU A 454 -2.54 -46.86 -6.88
N GLN A 455 -2.25 -46.90 -8.18
CA GLN A 455 -3.21 -47.27 -9.21
C GLN A 455 -3.34 -48.80 -9.27
N PRO A 456 -4.52 -49.34 -9.60
CA PRO A 456 -4.62 -50.76 -9.93
C PRO A 456 -3.75 -51.09 -11.14
N THR A 457 -3.31 -52.33 -11.24
CA THR A 457 -2.60 -52.88 -12.41
C THR A 457 -3.46 -53.94 -13.09
N ASN A 458 -3.11 -54.30 -14.33
CA ASN A 458 -3.76 -55.40 -15.04
C ASN A 458 -3.75 -56.70 -14.20
N GLY A 459 -4.87 -57.41 -14.21
CA GLY A 459 -5.04 -58.70 -13.56
C GLY A 459 -4.92 -59.84 -14.56
N TYR A 460 -4.11 -60.84 -14.25
CA TYR A 460 -3.97 -62.05 -15.07
C TYR A 460 -4.39 -63.26 -14.24
N VAL A 461 -5.35 -64.04 -14.73
CA VAL A 461 -5.96 -65.11 -13.94
C VAL A 461 -6.17 -66.36 -14.79
N ARG A 462 -5.99 -67.56 -14.24
CA ARG A 462 -6.44 -68.80 -14.90
C ARG A 462 -7.90 -69.07 -14.56
N ILE A 463 -8.64 -69.75 -15.44
CA ILE A 463 -10.02 -70.16 -15.14
C ILE A 463 -10.05 -70.92 -13.80
N GLY A 464 -10.97 -70.54 -12.92
CA GLY A 464 -11.15 -71.14 -11.61
C GLY A 464 -10.12 -70.71 -10.54
N SER A 465 -9.13 -69.88 -10.87
CA SER A 465 -8.20 -69.29 -9.90
C SER A 465 -8.68 -67.93 -9.39
N ASN A 466 -7.99 -67.37 -8.39
CA ASN A 466 -8.34 -66.09 -7.78
C ASN A 466 -7.35 -65.00 -8.21
N THR A 467 -7.82 -63.76 -8.36
CA THR A 467 -6.98 -62.56 -8.53
C THR A 467 -7.55 -61.40 -7.73
N THR A 468 -6.71 -60.43 -7.38
CA THR A 468 -7.12 -59.23 -6.63
C THR A 468 -6.67 -57.99 -7.38
N LEU A 469 -7.58 -57.03 -7.57
CA LEU A 469 -7.24 -55.66 -7.95
C LEU A 469 -7.18 -54.80 -6.69
N SER A 470 -6.22 -53.89 -6.60
CA SER A 470 -6.03 -53.04 -5.43
C SER A 470 -5.80 -51.59 -5.82
N VAL A 471 -6.36 -50.66 -5.06
CA VAL A 471 -6.06 -49.23 -5.11
C VAL A 471 -5.62 -48.76 -3.72
N SER A 472 -4.78 -47.73 -3.67
CA SER A 472 -4.47 -47.04 -2.40
C SER A 472 -4.72 -45.55 -2.59
N ALA A 473 -5.39 -44.94 -1.62
CA ALA A 473 -5.73 -43.53 -1.63
C ALA A 473 -5.57 -42.94 -0.23
N ILE A 474 -5.29 -41.64 -0.17
CA ILE A 474 -5.23 -40.86 1.07
C ILE A 474 -6.23 -39.70 0.98
N SER A 475 -7.02 -39.55 2.04
CA SER A 475 -7.86 -38.37 2.31
C SER A 475 -7.89 -38.12 3.82
N PRO A 476 -8.01 -36.85 4.26
CA PRO A 476 -8.28 -36.52 5.65
C PRO A 476 -9.68 -36.95 6.13
N ASP A 477 -10.60 -37.24 5.21
CA ASP A 477 -11.94 -37.72 5.50
C ASP A 477 -12.07 -39.23 5.18
N PRO A 478 -13.03 -39.94 5.80
CA PRO A 478 -13.24 -41.36 5.52
C PRO A 478 -13.51 -41.63 4.03
N LEU A 479 -12.73 -42.56 3.47
CA LEU A 479 -12.81 -42.95 2.07
C LEU A 479 -13.95 -43.93 1.82
N ARG A 480 -14.59 -43.79 0.65
CA ARG A 480 -15.53 -44.73 0.06
C ARG A 480 -14.99 -45.20 -1.28
N TYR A 481 -15.22 -46.47 -1.60
CA TYR A 481 -14.80 -47.07 -2.87
C TYR A 481 -16.02 -47.61 -3.60
N GLN A 482 -15.98 -47.58 -4.92
CA GLN A 482 -16.91 -48.29 -5.78
C GLN A 482 -16.15 -48.79 -7.02
N TRP A 483 -15.90 -50.09 -7.09
CA TRP A 483 -15.34 -50.70 -8.29
C TRP A 483 -16.41 -50.79 -9.37
N ARG A 484 -15.98 -50.61 -10.62
CA ARG A 484 -16.85 -50.73 -11.78
C ARG A 484 -16.21 -51.67 -12.78
N LYS A 485 -17.06 -52.43 -13.48
CA LYS A 485 -16.69 -53.26 -14.62
C LYS A 485 -17.37 -52.69 -15.85
N GLU A 486 -16.60 -52.41 -16.90
CA GLU A 486 -17.08 -51.74 -18.11
C GLU A 486 -17.88 -50.45 -17.77
N ARG A 487 -17.39 -49.70 -16.78
CA ARG A 487 -18.00 -48.47 -16.22
C ARG A 487 -19.33 -48.65 -15.49
N VAL A 488 -19.75 -49.88 -15.21
CA VAL A 488 -20.95 -50.20 -14.40
C VAL A 488 -20.52 -50.69 -13.03
N ASP A 489 -21.15 -50.18 -11.97
CA ASP A 489 -20.85 -50.55 -10.58
C ASP A 489 -20.96 -52.06 -10.37
N VAL A 490 -19.91 -52.64 -9.77
CA VAL A 490 -19.93 -54.02 -9.31
C VAL A 490 -20.60 -54.05 -7.93
N PRO A 491 -21.75 -54.73 -7.77
CA PRO A 491 -22.48 -54.72 -6.50
C PRO A 491 -21.63 -55.22 -5.33
N GLY A 492 -21.59 -54.46 -4.23
CA GLY A 492 -20.85 -54.81 -3.01
C GLY A 492 -19.33 -54.62 -3.09
N ALA A 493 -18.78 -54.19 -4.22
CA ALA A 493 -17.36 -53.95 -4.38
C ALA A 493 -16.94 -52.57 -3.85
N THR A 494 -17.03 -52.41 -2.52
CA THR A 494 -16.86 -51.12 -1.81
C THR A 494 -15.58 -51.02 -0.99
N ASN A 495 -14.65 -51.96 -1.16
CA ASN A 495 -13.36 -52.00 -0.48
C ASN A 495 -12.22 -51.51 -1.40
N ALA A 496 -11.09 -51.15 -0.81
CA ALA A 496 -9.85 -50.80 -1.53
C ALA A 496 -9.30 -51.96 -2.39
N GLN A 497 -9.78 -53.18 -2.16
CA GLN A 497 -9.46 -54.37 -2.94
C GLN A 497 -10.74 -54.98 -3.54
N LEU A 498 -10.68 -55.34 -4.81
CA LEU A 498 -11.67 -56.18 -5.48
C LEU A 498 -11.09 -57.59 -5.65
N GLN A 499 -11.65 -58.56 -4.94
CA GLN A 499 -11.31 -59.96 -5.11
C GLN A 499 -12.19 -60.59 -6.19
N ILE A 500 -11.56 -61.19 -7.19
CA ILE A 500 -12.20 -62.03 -8.20
C ILE A 500 -11.86 -63.46 -7.83
N LEU A 501 -12.85 -64.19 -7.31
CA LEU A 501 -12.69 -65.57 -6.85
C LEU A 501 -13.22 -66.53 -7.91
N ARG A 502 -12.52 -67.65 -8.12
CA ARG A 502 -12.89 -68.70 -9.09
C ARG A 502 -13.22 -68.13 -10.47
N ALA A 503 -12.30 -67.32 -11.00
CA ALA A 503 -12.52 -66.50 -12.19
C ALA A 503 -13.14 -67.27 -13.36
N ALA A 504 -14.20 -66.69 -13.95
CA ALA A 504 -14.95 -67.19 -15.08
C ALA A 504 -15.00 -66.16 -16.21
N GLY A 505 -15.56 -66.55 -17.37
CA GLY A 505 -15.57 -65.67 -18.55
C GLY A 505 -16.27 -64.33 -18.32
N ALA A 506 -17.26 -64.30 -17.43
CA ALA A 506 -17.99 -63.10 -17.04
C ALA A 506 -17.16 -62.14 -16.16
N ASP A 507 -15.97 -62.50 -15.69
CA ASP A 507 -15.07 -61.63 -14.92
C ASP A 507 -14.01 -60.95 -15.80
N ILE A 508 -13.91 -61.33 -17.06
CA ILE A 508 -12.98 -60.71 -18.01
C ILE A 508 -13.55 -59.37 -18.47
N GLY A 509 -12.71 -58.34 -18.51
CA GLY A 509 -13.11 -57.01 -18.92
C GLY A 509 -12.25 -55.90 -18.30
N SER A 510 -12.68 -54.68 -18.55
CA SER A 510 -12.07 -53.45 -18.04
C SER A 510 -12.65 -53.10 -16.67
N TYR A 511 -11.79 -52.76 -15.73
CA TYR A 511 -12.15 -52.34 -14.38
C TYR A 511 -11.54 -50.98 -14.07
N ASP A 512 -12.29 -50.17 -13.33
CA ASP A 512 -11.77 -48.98 -12.65
C ASP A 512 -12.46 -48.84 -11.28
N VAL A 513 -11.94 -47.96 -10.43
CA VAL A 513 -12.52 -47.68 -9.12
C VAL A 513 -12.69 -46.19 -8.94
N VAL A 514 -13.89 -45.79 -8.50
CA VAL A 514 -14.16 -44.45 -8.01
C VAL A 514 -13.90 -44.44 -6.52
N VAL A 515 -12.95 -43.61 -6.10
CA VAL A 515 -12.66 -43.35 -4.69
C VAL A 515 -13.22 -41.98 -4.36
N SER A 516 -14.00 -41.86 -3.31
CA SER A 516 -14.59 -40.59 -2.89
C SER A 516 -14.50 -40.39 -1.39
N ASP A 517 -14.62 -39.14 -0.98
CA ASP A 517 -14.80 -38.74 0.41
C ASP A 517 -16.03 -37.84 0.54
N SER A 518 -16.14 -37.04 1.60
CA SER A 518 -17.27 -36.14 1.83
C SER A 518 -17.32 -34.92 0.89
N LEU A 519 -16.21 -34.55 0.25
CA LEU A 519 -16.09 -33.30 -0.52
C LEU A 519 -15.56 -33.51 -1.95
N ALA A 520 -14.98 -34.67 -2.27
CA ALA A 520 -14.34 -34.92 -3.57
C ALA A 520 -14.44 -36.37 -4.02
N SER A 521 -14.15 -36.61 -5.32
CA SER A 521 -13.97 -37.94 -5.90
C SER A 521 -12.80 -37.97 -6.88
N ALA A 522 -12.15 -39.13 -6.96
CA ALA A 522 -11.07 -39.45 -7.88
C ALA A 522 -11.34 -40.81 -8.53
N THR A 523 -11.13 -40.92 -9.84
CA THR A 523 -11.28 -42.18 -10.57
C THR A 523 -9.91 -42.73 -10.93
N SER A 524 -9.69 -44.03 -10.71
CA SER A 524 -8.44 -44.69 -11.08
C SER A 524 -8.23 -44.76 -12.60
N ALA A 525 -7.01 -45.10 -13.00
CA ALA A 525 -6.79 -45.61 -14.35
C ALA A 525 -7.62 -46.89 -14.59
N VAL A 526 -7.96 -47.14 -15.86
CA VAL A 526 -8.64 -48.37 -16.27
C VAL A 526 -7.62 -49.49 -16.40
N VAL A 527 -7.91 -50.65 -15.80
CA VAL A 527 -7.11 -51.88 -15.91
C VAL A 527 -7.92 -52.99 -16.55
N ARG A 528 -7.24 -53.98 -17.13
CA ARG A 528 -7.90 -55.15 -17.73
C ARG A 528 -7.63 -56.41 -16.93
N VAL A 529 -8.68 -57.21 -16.75
CA VAL A 529 -8.57 -58.59 -16.27
C VAL A 529 -8.64 -59.53 -17.46
N GLU A 530 -7.62 -60.38 -17.62
CA GLU A 530 -7.48 -61.30 -18.75
C GLU A 530 -7.19 -62.73 -18.29
N PHE A 531 -7.59 -63.70 -19.12
CA PHE A 531 -7.21 -65.09 -18.88
C PHE A 531 -5.76 -65.36 -19.25
N LEU A 532 -5.05 -66.10 -18.38
CA LEU A 532 -3.80 -66.77 -18.71
C LEU A 532 -4.08 -68.07 -19.45
N VAL A 533 -3.74 -68.09 -20.74
CA VAL A 533 -3.84 -69.27 -21.60
C VAL A 533 -2.46 -69.72 -22.04
N ASP A 534 -2.19 -71.01 -21.84
CA ASP A 534 -0.95 -71.61 -22.31
C ASP A 534 -0.96 -71.67 -23.84
N PRO A 535 0.15 -71.30 -24.51
CA PRO A 535 0.25 -71.48 -25.94
C PRO A 535 0.15 -72.97 -26.25
N ALA A 536 -0.49 -73.34 -27.36
CA ALA A 536 -0.56 -74.73 -27.80
C ALA A 536 -0.11 -74.82 -29.25
N ILE A 537 0.84 -75.71 -29.54
CA ILE A 537 1.35 -75.90 -30.90
C ILE A 537 0.31 -76.68 -31.69
N VAL A 538 -0.20 -76.05 -32.75
CA VAL A 538 -1.21 -76.65 -33.65
C VAL A 538 -0.60 -77.09 -34.97
N ILE A 539 0.49 -76.44 -35.40
CA ILE A 539 1.28 -76.89 -36.56
C ILE A 539 2.73 -77.02 -36.12
N GLN A 540 3.23 -78.26 -36.17
CA GLN A 540 4.62 -78.60 -35.87
C GLN A 540 5.53 -78.21 -37.06
N PRO A 541 6.82 -77.86 -36.81
CA PRO A 541 7.82 -77.81 -37.86
C PRO A 541 7.93 -79.15 -38.57
N MET A 542 7.88 -79.13 -39.90
CA MET A 542 7.97 -80.36 -40.72
C MET A 542 9.42 -80.68 -41.11
N SER A 543 9.75 -81.97 -41.14
CA SER A 543 11.00 -82.47 -41.72
C SER A 543 11.10 -82.13 -43.20
N GLN A 544 12.30 -81.72 -43.65
CA GLN A 544 12.55 -81.35 -45.03
C GLN A 544 13.89 -81.93 -45.50
N GLY A 545 13.95 -82.35 -46.76
CA GLY A 545 15.17 -82.78 -47.44
C GLY A 545 15.71 -81.67 -48.33
N VAL A 546 17.00 -81.39 -48.26
CA VAL A 546 17.67 -80.37 -49.07
C VAL A 546 19.08 -80.84 -49.43
N LEU A 547 19.56 -80.46 -50.61
CA LEU A 547 20.93 -80.76 -51.04
C LEU A 547 21.94 -80.04 -50.14
N ALA A 548 23.12 -80.65 -49.95
CA ALA A 548 24.20 -80.05 -49.17
C ALA A 548 24.56 -78.65 -49.70
N GLY A 549 24.73 -77.70 -48.78
CA GLY A 549 24.93 -76.27 -49.08
C GLY A 549 23.63 -75.48 -49.29
N GLY A 550 22.46 -76.13 -49.37
CA GLY A 550 21.17 -75.46 -49.51
C GLY A 550 20.64 -74.84 -48.22
N SER A 551 19.45 -74.23 -48.32
CA SER A 551 18.76 -73.55 -47.22
C SER A 551 17.36 -74.13 -47.02
N VAL A 552 16.89 -74.15 -45.77
CA VAL A 552 15.57 -74.62 -45.37
C VAL A 552 14.90 -73.58 -44.46
N THR A 553 13.58 -73.39 -44.60
CA THR A 553 12.79 -72.57 -43.67
C THR A 553 11.80 -73.47 -42.93
N PHE A 554 11.93 -73.50 -41.61
CA PHE A 554 10.96 -74.12 -40.72
C PHE A 554 9.89 -73.11 -40.31
N SER A 555 8.66 -73.57 -40.11
CA SER A 555 7.58 -72.78 -39.54
C SER A 555 6.93 -73.52 -38.38
N VAL A 556 6.43 -72.77 -37.40
CA VAL A 556 5.58 -73.27 -36.32
C VAL A 556 4.35 -72.40 -36.20
N GLU A 557 3.21 -72.99 -35.87
CA GLU A 557 2.00 -72.25 -35.54
C GLU A 557 1.45 -72.66 -34.18
N VAL A 558 1.04 -71.67 -33.42
CA VAL A 558 0.44 -71.84 -32.10
C VAL A 558 -0.96 -71.24 -32.06
N THR A 559 -1.86 -71.88 -31.31
CA THR A 559 -3.13 -71.30 -30.89
C THR A 559 -3.01 -70.72 -29.48
N ASN A 560 -4.11 -70.21 -28.92
CA ASN A 560 -4.19 -69.57 -27.60
C ASN A 560 -3.29 -68.33 -27.46
N THR A 561 -3.34 -67.44 -28.44
CA THR A 561 -2.53 -66.20 -28.46
C THR A 561 -3.17 -65.04 -27.72
N ALA A 562 -4.01 -65.30 -26.70
CA ALA A 562 -4.64 -64.21 -25.93
C ALA A 562 -3.63 -63.47 -25.04
N ASN A 563 -2.46 -64.06 -24.74
CA ASN A 563 -1.37 -63.41 -24.00
C ASN A 563 -0.12 -63.21 -24.87
N LEU A 564 -0.24 -62.40 -25.92
CA LEU A 564 0.90 -61.92 -26.71
C LEU A 564 1.72 -60.86 -25.94
N PRO A 565 3.02 -60.66 -26.24
CA PRO A 565 3.81 -61.36 -27.25
C PRO A 565 4.24 -62.78 -26.82
N LEU A 566 4.51 -63.63 -27.81
CA LEU A 566 5.06 -64.97 -27.64
C LEU A 566 6.58 -64.97 -27.87
N SER A 567 7.32 -65.67 -27.03
CA SER A 567 8.75 -65.92 -27.22
C SER A 567 8.94 -67.25 -27.95
N TYR A 568 9.59 -67.23 -29.11
CA TYR A 568 9.96 -68.39 -29.91
C TYR A 568 11.47 -68.59 -29.84
N ARG A 569 11.92 -69.73 -29.33
CA ARG A 569 13.35 -70.08 -29.23
C ARG A 569 13.63 -71.35 -30.03
N TRP A 570 14.18 -71.19 -31.23
CA TRP A 570 14.63 -72.28 -32.09
C TRP A 570 15.90 -72.93 -31.55
N ARG A 571 15.96 -74.26 -31.67
CA ARG A 571 16.98 -75.14 -31.08
C ARG A 571 17.47 -76.15 -32.10
N ARG A 572 18.74 -76.55 -32.01
CA ARG A 572 19.36 -77.66 -32.75
C ARG A 572 19.89 -78.67 -31.74
N GLY A 573 19.49 -79.94 -31.86
CA GLY A 573 19.91 -80.99 -30.93
C GLY A 573 19.55 -80.72 -29.46
N GLY A 574 18.47 -79.97 -29.22
CA GLY A 574 18.04 -79.56 -27.87
C GLY A 574 18.68 -78.25 -27.34
N THR A 575 19.72 -77.73 -28.00
CA THR A 575 20.40 -76.49 -27.60
C THR A 575 19.88 -75.28 -28.39
N ALA A 576 19.72 -74.12 -27.74
CA ALA A 576 19.29 -72.89 -28.40
C ALA A 576 20.25 -72.44 -29.50
N ILE A 577 19.71 -72.02 -30.65
CA ILE A 577 20.49 -71.53 -31.78
C ILE A 577 20.74 -70.03 -31.59
N SER A 578 22.00 -69.60 -31.75
CA SER A 578 22.35 -68.19 -31.76
C SER A 578 21.58 -67.46 -32.88
N GLY A 579 20.89 -66.37 -32.56
CA GLY A 579 20.02 -65.66 -33.49
C GLY A 579 18.66 -66.33 -33.77
N GLY A 580 18.36 -67.47 -33.15
CA GLY A 580 17.08 -68.20 -33.30
C GLY A 580 16.01 -67.85 -32.27
N SER A 581 16.14 -66.72 -31.57
CA SER A 581 15.18 -66.28 -30.54
C SER A 581 14.40 -65.05 -31.00
N PHE A 582 13.07 -65.13 -31.00
CA PHE A 582 12.17 -64.08 -31.45
C PHE A 582 11.10 -63.79 -30.39
N LEU A 583 10.78 -62.51 -30.16
CA LEU A 583 9.62 -62.09 -29.37
C LEU A 583 8.62 -61.47 -30.34
N LEU A 584 7.51 -62.15 -30.62
CA LEU A 584 6.59 -61.80 -31.70
C LEU A 584 5.17 -61.61 -31.18
N ASN A 585 4.48 -60.58 -31.68
CA ASN A 585 3.02 -60.45 -31.60
C ASN A 585 2.34 -61.28 -32.70
N SER A 586 2.80 -62.52 -32.88
CA SER A 586 2.38 -63.41 -33.97
C SER A 586 2.13 -64.81 -33.44
N HIS A 587 1.12 -65.48 -34.01
CA HIS A 587 0.82 -66.89 -33.78
C HIS A 587 1.69 -67.84 -34.63
N ARG A 588 2.58 -67.29 -35.47
CA ARG A 588 3.52 -68.03 -36.30
C ARG A 588 4.94 -67.51 -36.14
N SER A 589 5.92 -68.41 -36.21
CA SER A 589 7.34 -68.08 -36.33
C SER A 589 7.96 -68.89 -37.47
N PHE A 590 8.86 -68.25 -38.21
CA PHE A 590 9.66 -68.86 -39.27
C PHE A 590 11.13 -68.80 -38.91
N PHE A 591 11.89 -69.84 -39.24
CA PHE A 591 13.32 -69.88 -39.00
C PHE A 591 14.04 -70.54 -40.16
N THR A 592 14.96 -69.79 -40.77
CA THR A 592 15.70 -70.22 -41.95
C THR A 592 17.12 -70.63 -41.54
N VAL A 593 17.53 -71.82 -41.95
CA VAL A 593 18.90 -72.31 -41.83
C VAL A 593 19.50 -72.39 -43.22
N THR A 594 20.70 -71.85 -43.40
CA THR A 594 21.43 -71.85 -44.68
C THR A 594 22.69 -72.72 -44.59
N ASN A 595 23.27 -73.06 -45.75
CA ASN A 595 24.53 -73.81 -45.85
C ASN A 595 24.50 -75.14 -45.08
N LEU A 596 23.43 -75.93 -45.24
CA LEU A 596 23.26 -77.18 -44.50
C LEU A 596 24.30 -78.24 -44.89
N ASN A 597 24.83 -78.92 -43.88
CA ASN A 597 25.76 -80.05 -44.06
C ASN A 597 24.98 -81.36 -44.30
N PRO A 598 25.60 -82.42 -44.85
CA PRO A 598 24.92 -83.69 -45.13
C PRO A 598 24.57 -84.52 -43.88
N GLN A 599 24.71 -83.98 -42.66
CA GLN A 599 24.36 -84.68 -41.43
C GLN A 599 22.88 -84.46 -41.08
N LEU A 600 22.25 -85.49 -40.50
CA LEU A 600 20.90 -85.36 -39.93
C LEU A 600 20.93 -84.37 -38.76
N ASN A 601 20.12 -83.31 -38.87
CA ASN A 601 20.01 -82.27 -37.86
C ASN A 601 18.59 -82.20 -37.34
N ASN A 602 18.44 -82.27 -36.02
CA ASN A 602 17.16 -82.20 -35.34
C ASN A 602 16.91 -80.76 -34.86
N TYR A 603 15.83 -80.14 -35.36
CA TYR A 603 15.44 -78.77 -35.02
C TYR A 603 14.09 -78.75 -34.29
N SER A 604 14.01 -77.99 -33.20
CA SER A 604 12.76 -77.77 -32.47
C SER A 604 12.64 -76.33 -32.02
N VAL A 605 11.44 -75.91 -31.62
CA VAL A 605 11.18 -74.56 -31.11
C VAL A 605 10.49 -74.64 -29.76
N MET A 606 10.96 -73.83 -28.81
CA MET A 606 10.30 -73.62 -27.52
C MET A 606 9.49 -72.33 -27.59
N ILE A 607 8.18 -72.39 -27.33
CA ILE A 607 7.29 -71.23 -27.33
C ILE A 607 6.83 -70.94 -25.90
N SER A 608 7.06 -69.75 -25.38
CA SER A 608 6.58 -69.32 -24.06
C SER A 608 5.81 -68.00 -24.12
N ASN A 609 4.93 -67.79 -23.13
CA ASN A 609 4.27 -66.51 -22.83
C ASN A 609 4.21 -66.32 -21.30
N ILE A 610 3.54 -65.25 -20.87
CA ILE A 610 3.33 -64.95 -19.45
C ILE A 610 2.53 -66.05 -18.71
N ALA A 611 1.64 -66.78 -19.39
CA ALA A 611 0.91 -67.89 -18.79
C ALA A 611 1.81 -69.11 -18.53
N ARG A 612 2.71 -69.42 -19.47
CA ARG A 612 3.63 -70.56 -19.40
C ARG A 612 5.08 -70.13 -19.66
N PRO A 613 5.79 -69.56 -18.66
CA PRO A 613 7.17 -69.10 -18.83
C PRO A 613 8.16 -70.20 -19.24
N GLY A 614 7.93 -71.43 -18.78
CA GLY A 614 8.73 -72.62 -19.18
C GLY A 614 8.49 -73.09 -20.62
N GLY A 615 7.45 -72.58 -21.27
CA GLY A 615 7.11 -72.82 -22.66
C GLY A 615 6.63 -74.22 -23.02
N VAL A 616 6.24 -74.39 -24.29
CA VAL A 616 5.89 -75.64 -24.95
C VAL A 616 6.97 -75.92 -25.99
N THR A 617 7.42 -77.15 -26.09
CA THR A 617 8.41 -77.57 -27.09
C THR A 617 7.72 -78.27 -28.25
N SER A 618 8.05 -77.90 -29.48
CA SER A 618 7.63 -78.64 -30.69
C SER A 618 8.16 -80.07 -30.64
N SER A 619 7.47 -80.99 -31.30
CA SER A 619 8.05 -82.31 -31.59
C SER A 619 9.29 -82.14 -32.48
N ASN A 620 10.23 -83.06 -32.33
CA ASN A 620 11.45 -83.15 -33.13
C ASN A 620 11.19 -83.80 -34.49
#